data_AF-A0A1V0HT74-F1
#
_entry.id   AF-A0A1V0HT74-F1
#
_cell.length_a   1.000
_cell.length_b   1.000
_cell.length_c   1.000
_cell.angle_alpha   90.00
_cell.angle_beta   90.00
_cell.angle_gamma   90.00
#
_symmetry.space_group_name_H-M   'P 1'
#
loop_
_entity.id
_entity.type
_entity.pdbx_description
1 polymer ?
#
loop_
_entity_poly.entity_id
_entity_poly.type
_entity_poly.pdbx_seq_one_letter_code
_entity_poly.pdbx_strand_id
1 'polypeptide(L)'
;MRTLSAITMLTVLVGCVVSPDKEGGVYEITDHTVTIRGAYSLDGTAAKPTPAMVEQAKGICPKATYLSATPFDEWTMLYLFRC
;
A
#
# COMPACT_ATOMS: atom_id res chain seq x y z
N MET A 1 30.69 6.62 42.14
CA MET A 1 29.21 6.65 41.97
C MET A 1 28.89 7.30 40.64
N ARG A 2 28.49 6.51 39.63
CA ARG A 2 27.79 6.94 38.40
C ARG A 2 27.58 5.71 37.54
N THR A 3 26.38 5.14 37.62
CA THR A 3 25.89 4.21 36.59
C THR A 3 24.57 4.79 36.13
N LEU A 4 24.63 5.45 34.99
CA LEU A 4 23.50 6.06 34.31
C LEU A 4 22.85 5.05 33.36
N SER A 5 21.57 5.30 33.12
CA SER A 5 20.76 4.86 31.98
C SER A 5 20.10 3.50 32.10
N ALA A 6 18.94 3.51 32.75
CA ALA A 6 17.82 2.66 32.37
C ALA A 6 17.38 3.06 30.95
N ILE A 7 17.58 2.16 29.99
CA ILE A 7 17.05 2.32 28.64
C ILE A 7 15.62 1.79 28.65
N THR A 8 14.69 2.73 28.48
CA THR A 8 13.26 2.52 28.32
C THR A 8 13.01 1.63 27.11
N MET A 9 12.42 0.47 27.35
CA MET A 9 11.95 -0.46 26.31
C MET A 9 10.76 0.20 25.60
N LEU A 10 10.99 0.70 24.38
CA LEU A 10 9.94 1.27 23.53
C LEU A 10 9.07 0.11 23.02
N THR A 11 7.93 -0.10 23.66
CA THR A 11 6.84 -0.97 23.21
C THR A 11 6.31 -0.47 21.88
N VAL A 12 6.80 -1.04 20.78
CA VAL A 12 6.26 -0.80 19.44
C VAL A 12 4.93 -1.53 19.35
N LEU A 13 3.83 -0.76 19.35
CA LEU A 13 2.52 -1.25 18.97
C LEU A 13 2.61 -1.73 17.52
N VAL A 14 2.55 -3.05 17.32
CA VAL A 14 2.36 -3.67 16.02
C VAL A 14 0.91 -3.43 15.61
N GLY A 15 0.64 -2.26 15.06
CA GLY A 15 -0.52 -2.10 14.19
C GLY A 15 -0.33 -3.02 12.98
N CYS A 16 -1.36 -3.75 12.57
CA CYS A 16 -1.37 -4.49 11.31
C CYS A 16 -1.34 -3.52 10.12
N VAL A 17 -0.22 -2.82 9.96
CA VAL A 17 0.06 -1.97 8.82
C VAL A 17 0.46 -2.90 7.70
N VAL A 18 -0.27 -2.86 6.59
CA VAL A 18 0.12 -3.56 5.37
C VAL A 18 1.52 -3.06 5.01
N SER A 19 2.49 -3.97 4.95
CA SER A 19 3.88 -3.60 4.68
C SER A 19 3.95 -2.77 3.38
N PRO A 20 4.64 -1.62 3.40
CA PRO A 20 4.74 -0.76 2.22
C PRO A 20 5.41 -1.47 1.02
N ASP A 21 6.15 -2.54 1.31
CA ASP A 21 6.85 -3.39 0.35
C ASP A 21 5.98 -4.48 -0.29
N LYS A 22 4.69 -4.57 0.08
CA LYS A 22 3.82 -5.64 -0.45
C LYS A 22 3.15 -5.20 -1.75
N GLU A 23 3.43 -5.95 -2.81
CA GLU A 23 2.70 -5.87 -4.07
C GLU A 23 1.23 -6.30 -3.91
N GLY A 24 0.40 -5.82 -4.83
CA GLY A 24 -0.98 -6.28 -4.96
C GLY A 24 -1.11 -7.40 -5.99
N GLY A 25 -2.34 -7.90 -6.15
CA GLY A 25 -2.68 -8.74 -7.30
C GLY A 25 -3.17 -7.88 -8.45
N VAL A 26 -2.57 -8.00 -9.64
CA VAL A 26 -3.12 -7.34 -10.84
C VAL A 26 -4.51 -7.89 -11.10
N TYR A 27 -5.50 -7.01 -11.10
CA TYR A 27 -6.91 -7.35 -11.29
C TYR A 27 -7.32 -7.23 -12.75
N GLU A 28 -6.95 -6.13 -13.40
CA GLU A 28 -7.32 -5.84 -14.79
C GLU A 28 -6.25 -4.97 -15.45
N ILE A 29 -6.02 -5.18 -16.74
CA ILE A 29 -5.17 -4.34 -17.59
C ILE A 29 -5.97 -4.04 -18.86
N THR A 30 -6.10 -2.75 -19.18
CA THR A 30 -6.67 -2.25 -20.44
C THR A 30 -5.60 -1.48 -21.23
N ASP A 31 -5.97 -0.95 -22.39
CA ASP A 31 -5.12 -0.04 -23.18
C ASP A 31 -4.85 1.31 -22.49
N HIS A 32 -5.69 1.69 -21.53
CA HIS A 32 -5.63 2.98 -20.85
C HIS A 32 -5.43 2.91 -19.33
N THR A 33 -5.61 1.74 -18.73
CA THR A 33 -5.59 1.60 -17.28
C THR A 33 -4.96 0.30 -16.81
N VAL A 34 -4.43 0.33 -15.59
CA VAL A 34 -4.01 -0.84 -14.82
C VAL A 34 -4.73 -0.78 -13.48
N THR A 35 -5.42 -1.86 -13.12
CA THR A 35 -6.11 -1.99 -11.84
C THR A 35 -5.41 -3.04 -11.00
N ILE A 36 -4.99 -2.65 -9.78
CA ILE A 36 -4.32 -3.55 -8.84
C ILE A 36 -5.20 -3.72 -7.61
N ARG A 37 -5.48 -4.96 -7.22
CA ARG A 37 -6.14 -5.32 -5.96
C ARG A 37 -5.11 -5.35 -4.83
N GLY A 38 -5.32 -4.55 -3.79
CA GLY A 38 -4.47 -4.53 -2.59
C GLY A 38 -5.28 -4.49 -1.30
N ALA A 39 -4.60 -4.72 -0.18
CA ALA A 39 -5.23 -4.69 1.14
C ALA A 39 -5.51 -3.25 1.58
N TYR A 40 -6.58 -3.08 2.36
CA TYR A 40 -6.92 -1.82 3.02
C TYR A 40 -5.80 -1.39 3.98
N SER A 41 -5.40 -0.11 3.93
CA SER A 41 -4.51 0.43 4.95
C SER A 41 -5.29 0.80 6.21
N LEU A 42 -5.04 0.09 7.32
CA LEU A 42 -5.73 0.28 8.60
C LEU A 42 -5.45 1.64 9.27
N ASP A 43 -4.46 2.39 8.79
CA ASP A 43 -4.10 3.73 9.28
C ASP A 43 -5.03 4.86 8.80
N GLY A 44 -6.12 4.52 8.09
CA GLY A 44 -7.09 5.48 7.57
C GLY A 44 -6.69 6.10 6.22
N THR A 45 -5.56 5.71 5.65
CA THR A 45 -5.13 6.16 4.31
C THR A 45 -5.62 5.28 3.18
N ALA A 46 -6.53 4.33 3.44
CA ALA A 46 -6.93 3.24 2.54
C ALA A 46 -7.14 3.59 1.07
N ALA A 47 -7.54 4.83 0.78
CA ALA A 47 -7.56 5.40 -0.56
C ALA A 47 -6.18 5.67 -1.19
N LYS A 48 -5.07 5.17 -0.65
CA LYS A 48 -3.72 5.35 -1.20
C LYS A 48 -3.07 3.98 -1.45
N PRO A 49 -2.53 3.73 -2.65
CA PRO A 49 -1.78 2.51 -2.93
C PRO A 49 -0.44 2.51 -2.19
N THR A 50 0.09 1.32 -1.89
CA THR A 50 1.46 1.19 -1.37
C THR A 50 2.49 1.56 -2.43
N PRO A 51 3.72 1.96 -2.04
CA PRO A 51 4.80 2.19 -2.99
C PRO A 51 5.07 0.99 -3.92
N ALA A 52 5.03 -0.24 -3.40
CA ALA A 52 5.19 -1.44 -4.21
C ALA A 52 4.11 -1.57 -5.30
N MET A 53 2.85 -1.25 -4.99
CA MET A 53 1.77 -1.26 -5.99
C MET A 53 1.95 -0.16 -7.05
N VAL A 54 2.49 1.01 -6.68
CA VAL A 54 2.81 2.07 -7.63
C VAL A 54 3.91 1.62 -8.60
N GLU A 55 4.98 1.02 -8.09
CA GLU A 55 6.07 0.51 -8.93
C GLU A 55 5.63 -0.68 -9.79
N GLN A 56 4.76 -1.55 -9.26
CA GLN A 56 4.13 -2.62 -10.02
C GLN A 56 3.29 -2.06 -11.19
N ALA A 57 2.48 -1.02 -10.95
CA ALA A 57 1.73 -0.35 -12.01
C ALA A 57 2.65 0.26 -13.07
N LYS A 58 3.77 0.86 -12.66
CA LYS A 58 4.78 1.42 -13.58
C LYS A 58 5.53 0.36 -14.38
N GLY A 59 5.74 -0.83 -13.81
CA GLY A 59 6.34 -1.97 -14.51
C GLY A 59 5.48 -2.45 -15.68
N ILE A 60 4.14 -2.37 -15.55
CA ILE A 60 3.20 -2.67 -16.64
C ILE A 60 3.05 -1.46 -17.57
N CYS A 61 2.96 -0.27 -17.00
CA CYS A 61 2.65 0.96 -17.68
C CYS A 61 3.59 2.09 -17.24
N PRO A 62 4.67 2.40 -18.00
CA PRO A 62 5.78 3.24 -17.52
C PRO A 62 5.40 4.64 -17.01
N LYS A 63 4.23 5.16 -17.38
CA LYS A 63 3.70 6.46 -16.95
C LYS A 63 2.47 6.36 -16.03
N ALA A 64 2.27 5.18 -15.43
CA ALA A 64 1.15 4.90 -14.53
C ALA A 64 0.97 6.00 -13.49
N THR A 65 -0.21 6.64 -13.50
CA THR A 65 -0.59 7.67 -12.53
C THR A 65 -1.79 7.17 -11.73
N TYR A 66 -1.69 7.21 -10.40
CA TYR A 66 -2.79 6.81 -9.54
C TYR A 66 -4.00 7.73 -9.72
N LEU A 67 -5.19 7.15 -9.90
CA LEU A 67 -6.46 7.88 -10.06
C LEU A 67 -7.35 7.78 -8.82
N SER A 68 -7.69 6.56 -8.41
CA SER A 68 -8.69 6.33 -7.38
C SER A 68 -8.58 4.92 -6.79
N ALA A 69 -9.22 4.72 -5.64
CA ALA A 69 -9.38 3.43 -5.00
C ALA A 69 -10.86 3.18 -4.70
N THR A 70 -11.34 1.98 -4.98
CA THR A 70 -12.70 1.55 -4.67
C THR A 70 -12.69 0.29 -3.80
N PRO A 71 -13.61 0.16 -2.83
CA PRO A 71 -13.76 -1.10 -2.09
C PRO A 71 -14.09 -2.26 -3.05
N PHE A 72 -13.41 -3.39 -2.89
CA PHE A 72 -13.70 -4.62 -3.64
C PHE A 72 -14.44 -5.63 -2.76
N ASP A 73 -13.89 -5.87 -1.57
CA ASP A 73 -14.47 -6.70 -0.52
C ASP A 73 -14.17 -6.09 0.87
N GLU A 74 -14.50 -6.81 1.94
CA GLU A 74 -14.31 -6.37 3.33
C GLU A 74 -12.85 -6.11 3.73
N TRP A 75 -11.87 -6.60 2.96
CA TRP A 75 -10.44 -6.51 3.31
C TRP A 75 -9.57 -5.89 2.21
N THR A 76 -10.10 -5.69 1.00
CA THR A 76 -9.34 -5.26 -0.17
C THR A 76 -9.98 -4.10 -0.95
N MET A 77 -9.13 -3.35 -1.64
CA MET A 77 -9.51 -2.27 -2.55
C MET A 77 -8.91 -2.50 -3.93
N LEU A 78 -9.60 -2.01 -4.96
CA LEU A 78 -9.07 -1.86 -6.31
C LEU A 78 -8.44 -0.48 -6.45
N TYR A 79 -7.16 -0.44 -6.77
CA TYR A 79 -6.41 0.78 -7.04
C TYR A 79 -6.28 0.94 -8.55
N LEU A 80 -6.90 1.99 -9.08
CA LEU A 80 -6.90 2.32 -10.50
C LEU A 80 -5.74 3.24 -10.83
N PHE A 81 -4.93 2.82 -11.81
CA PHE A 81 -3.86 3.62 -12.39
C PHE A 81 -4.18 3.88 -13.85
N ARG A 82 -3.92 5.10 -14.29
CA ARG A 82 -4.01 5.50 -15.69
C ARG A 82 -2.66 5.35 -16.37
N CYS A 83 -2.69 4.80 -17.58
CA CYS A 83 -1.70 4.99 -18.63
C CYS A 83 -1.94 6.32 -19.39
#